data_AF-A0A6N8W8I7-F1
#
_entry.id   AF-A0A6N8W8I7-F1
#
_cell.length_a   1.000
_cell.length_b   1.000
_cell.length_c   1.000
_cell.angle_alpha   90.00
_cell.angle_beta   90.00
_cell.angle_gamma   90.00
#
_symmetry.space_group_name_H-M   'P 1'
#
loop_
_entity.id
_entity.type
_entity.pdbx_description
1 polymer ?
#
loop_
_entity_poly.entity_id
_entity_poly.type
_entity_poly.pdbx_seq_one_letter_code
_entity_poly.pdbx_strand_id
1 'polypeptide(L)'
;MVGEVDAAHATLQVHEGAVYIHEGRSYLVEKLDLEERQAWVWPAEVEYYTEASTETQIEVISVHESRVSGGAELGYGEVFVTSQVTQYRRVRRFTHENLGILPLDYPPTTLDTAAYWLEVTAEAQEALMEAGNWRDSPNDYGPDWQEQRAKTRERDGYRCAECGAAETRNRQHDVHHRVPFRVFNYIPGLNRNDRLANRLENLVLLCRRCHYRLEAGVRARTGMDGVAYALGNLAPLHLMCDRRDIDVAIIRQQFEGELLSHRPPAASPPPQEALTAPRIYIYERIPAGIGFSAQLYERHDELMVGAADLIRGCACRYGCPACVGPVLLVDSAQLAGRQDSDRPDAAAMPGSSGEEIRFWRDTPGQSGAPVEPRPLLETKRLALALLAALAGD
;
A
#
# COMPACT_ATOMS: atom_id res chain seq x y z
N MET A 1 28.94 -1.28 23.60
CA MET A 1 28.32 -0.63 22.43
C MET A 1 28.52 -1.54 21.24
N VAL A 2 27.45 -1.87 20.50
CA VAL A 2 27.53 -2.80 19.34
C VAL A 2 27.85 -2.04 18.05
N GLY A 3 27.22 -0.90 17.81
CA GLY A 3 27.48 -0.03 16.65
C GLY A 3 26.63 1.23 16.73
N GLU A 4 26.73 2.08 15.71
CA GLU A 4 25.98 3.32 15.57
C GLU A 4 25.17 3.32 14.27
N VAL A 5 24.02 3.98 14.29
CA VAL A 5 23.17 4.20 13.12
C VAL A 5 22.77 5.67 13.06
N ASP A 6 22.49 6.16 11.85
CA ASP A 6 22.02 7.53 11.66
C ASP A 6 20.62 7.73 12.27
N ALA A 7 20.42 8.88 12.92
CA ALA A 7 19.18 9.19 13.63
C ALA A 7 17.97 9.24 12.68
N ALA A 8 18.16 9.73 11.44
CA ALA A 8 17.07 9.79 10.45
C ALA A 8 16.64 8.41 9.96
N HIS A 9 17.46 7.38 10.17
CA HIS A 9 17.18 6.01 9.77
C HIS A 9 16.95 5.06 10.97
N ALA A 10 17.00 5.57 12.20
CA ALA A 10 16.88 4.75 13.40
C ALA A 10 15.55 4.00 13.46
N THR A 11 14.44 4.69 13.15
CA THR A 11 13.10 4.09 13.10
C THR A 11 12.93 3.07 11.98
N LEU A 12 13.80 3.08 10.96
CA LEU A 12 13.77 2.11 9.87
C LEU A 12 14.66 0.88 10.14
N GLN A 13 15.81 1.07 10.78
CA GLN A 13 16.84 0.04 10.92
C GLN A 13 16.85 -0.63 12.30
N VAL A 14 16.54 0.13 13.34
CA VAL A 14 16.64 -0.31 14.74
C VAL A 14 15.37 0.00 15.51
N HIS A 15 14.21 -0.09 14.85
CA HIS A 15 12.93 -0.05 15.55
C HIS A 15 12.77 -1.24 16.52
N GLU A 16 11.81 -1.14 17.43
CA GLU A 16 11.41 -2.22 18.33
C GLU A 16 11.01 -3.46 17.51
N GLY A 17 11.62 -4.59 17.85
CA GLY A 17 11.46 -5.86 17.13
C GLY A 17 12.25 -5.98 15.81
N ALA A 18 13.09 -5.00 15.46
CA ALA A 18 13.96 -5.09 14.29
C ALA A 18 15.05 -6.17 14.48
N VAL A 19 15.44 -6.80 13.37
CA VAL A 19 16.65 -7.62 13.30
C VAL A 19 17.76 -6.74 12.74
N TYR A 20 18.61 -6.24 13.64
CA TYR A 20 19.79 -5.47 13.29
C TYR A 20 20.96 -6.41 12.98
N ILE A 21 21.60 -6.22 11.83
CA ILE A 21 22.75 -7.03 11.41
C ILE A 21 24.00 -6.17 11.51
N HIS A 22 24.95 -6.59 12.35
CA HIS A 22 26.23 -5.91 12.55
C HIS A 22 27.37 -6.91 12.41
N GLU A 23 28.29 -6.65 11.47
CA GLU A 23 29.42 -7.56 11.15
C GLU A 23 28.98 -9.02 10.91
N GLY A 24 27.83 -9.20 10.25
CA GLY A 24 27.24 -10.51 9.95
C GLY A 24 26.54 -11.19 11.14
N ARG A 25 26.60 -10.61 12.34
CA ARG A 25 25.87 -11.10 13.52
C ARG A 25 24.52 -10.43 13.63
N SER A 26 23.51 -11.22 13.99
CA SER A 26 22.14 -10.76 14.13
C SER A 26 21.84 -10.39 15.58
N TYR A 27 21.16 -9.26 15.76
CA TYR A 27 20.72 -8.75 17.05
C TYR A 27 19.23 -8.41 16.94
N LEU A 28 18.45 -8.82 17.93
CA LEU A 28 17.05 -8.40 18.04
C LEU A 28 17.00 -7.10 18.86
N VAL A 29 16.36 -6.08 18.31
CA VAL A 29 16.12 -4.84 19.03
C VAL A 29 14.93 -5.01 19.97
N GLU A 30 15.17 -4.81 21.25
CA GLU A 30 14.12 -4.84 22.27
C GLU A 30 13.44 -3.47 22.42
N LYS A 31 14.21 -2.38 22.42
CA LYS A 31 13.66 -1.04 22.59
C LYS A 31 14.49 -0.02 21.81
N LEU A 32 13.82 0.90 21.14
CA LEU A 32 14.40 2.13 20.61
C LEU A 32 13.92 3.33 21.42
N ASP A 33 14.85 4.04 22.03
CA ASP A 33 14.62 5.28 22.75
C ASP A 33 15.10 6.47 21.90
N LEU A 34 14.16 7.23 21.36
CA LEU A 34 14.46 8.36 20.48
C LEU A 34 14.96 9.59 21.24
N GLU A 35 14.55 9.76 22.50
CA GLU A 35 14.97 10.89 23.35
C GLU A 35 16.44 10.71 23.76
N GLU A 36 16.77 9.52 24.27
CA GLU A 36 18.14 9.19 24.69
C GLU A 36 19.05 8.76 23.53
N ARG A 37 18.50 8.61 22.31
CA ARG A 37 19.19 8.14 21.10
C ARG A 37 19.86 6.78 21.29
N GLN A 38 19.16 5.83 21.92
CA GLN A 38 19.69 4.52 22.27
C GLN A 38 18.79 3.40 21.80
N ALA A 39 19.37 2.36 21.20
CA ALA A 39 18.70 1.10 20.89
C ALA A 39 19.28 -0.03 21.76
N TRP A 40 18.40 -0.72 22.49
CA TRP A 40 18.74 -1.86 23.32
C TRP A 40 18.59 -3.13 22.48
N VAL A 41 19.66 -3.91 22.39
CA VAL A 41 19.73 -5.07 21.49
C VAL A 41 20.32 -6.27 22.19
N TRP A 42 19.90 -7.46 21.76
CA TRP A 42 20.40 -8.74 22.27
C TRP A 42 20.82 -9.63 21.10
N PRO A 43 21.95 -10.37 21.20
CA PRO A 43 22.33 -11.34 20.17
C PRO A 43 21.19 -12.35 19.95
N ALA A 44 20.85 -12.61 18.70
CA ALA A 44 19.77 -13.53 18.35
C ALA A 44 20.08 -14.30 17.05
N GLU A 45 19.89 -15.61 17.06
CA GLU A 45 19.91 -16.43 15.84
C GLU A 45 18.49 -16.56 15.30
N VAL A 46 18.20 -15.86 14.20
CA VAL A 46 16.87 -15.83 13.59
C VAL A 46 16.94 -16.19 12.10
N GLU A 47 15.94 -16.91 11.61
CA GLU A 47 15.81 -17.29 10.19
C GLU A 47 15.09 -16.21 9.35
N TYR A 48 14.96 -14.99 9.87
CA TYR A 48 14.26 -13.91 9.19
C TYR A 48 15.04 -12.59 9.31
N TYR A 49 14.67 -11.63 8.48
CA TYR A 49 15.10 -10.24 8.59
C TYR A 49 13.86 -9.34 8.64
N THR A 50 14.03 -8.07 8.99
CA THR A 50 12.92 -7.12 9.14
C THR A 50 13.00 -6.01 8.09
N GLU A 51 11.85 -5.61 7.58
CA GLU A 51 11.71 -4.46 6.68
C GLU A 51 10.65 -3.51 7.24
N ALA A 52 11.06 -2.31 7.65
CA ALA A 52 10.14 -1.26 8.07
C ALA A 52 9.32 -0.73 6.88
N SER A 53 8.13 -0.22 7.16
CA SER A 53 7.20 0.34 6.20
C SER A 53 6.78 1.73 6.65
N THR A 54 6.91 2.68 5.73
CA THR A 54 6.63 4.09 5.96
C THR A 54 5.31 4.49 5.32
N GLU A 55 4.53 5.29 6.04
CA GLU A 55 3.40 6.03 5.51
C GLU A 55 3.84 7.48 5.27
N THR A 56 3.56 7.99 4.07
CA THR A 56 3.98 9.32 3.64
C THR A 56 2.76 10.14 3.23
N GLN A 57 2.70 11.35 3.76
CA GLN A 57 1.73 12.37 3.42
C GLN A 57 2.48 13.57 2.84
N ILE A 58 1.90 14.21 1.84
CA ILE A 58 2.50 15.37 1.16
C ILE A 58 1.44 16.47 1.07
N GLU A 59 1.75 17.64 1.60
CA GLU A 59 0.96 18.87 1.46
C GLU A 59 1.67 19.81 0.49
N VAL A 60 0.96 20.33 -0.52
CA VAL A 60 1.50 21.34 -1.43
C VAL A 60 1.38 22.70 -0.75
N ILE A 61 2.51 23.35 -0.52
CA ILE A 61 2.58 24.64 0.16
C ILE A 61 2.47 25.78 -0.84
N SER A 62 3.20 25.68 -1.94
CA SER A 62 3.17 26.67 -3.02
C SER A 62 3.37 25.96 -4.35
N VAL A 63 2.71 26.46 -5.40
CA VAL A 63 2.91 26.00 -6.78
C VAL A 63 3.70 27.07 -7.50
N HIS A 64 4.84 26.70 -8.07
CA HIS A 64 5.69 27.60 -8.83
C HIS A 64 5.26 27.65 -10.30
N GLU A 65 5.03 26.48 -10.90
CA GLU A 65 4.51 26.35 -12.25
C GLU A 65 3.59 25.13 -12.34
N SER A 66 2.59 25.22 -13.21
CA SER A 66 1.74 24.10 -13.58
C SER A 66 1.39 24.17 -15.07
N ARG A 67 1.23 22.99 -15.68
CA ARG A 67 0.80 22.88 -17.08
C ARG A 67 0.08 21.56 -17.31
N VAL A 68 -0.80 21.53 -18.30
CA VAL A 68 -1.39 20.29 -18.80
C VAL A 68 -0.53 19.77 -19.95
N SER A 69 -0.21 18.47 -19.93
CA SER A 69 0.44 17.76 -21.03
C SER A 69 -0.26 16.42 -21.24
N GLY A 70 -0.85 16.22 -22.42
CA GLY A 70 -1.66 15.02 -22.71
C GLY A 70 -2.77 14.81 -21.69
N GLY A 71 -2.81 13.62 -21.09
CA GLY A 71 -3.74 13.24 -20.02
C GLY A 71 -3.22 13.50 -18.60
N ALA A 72 -2.25 14.40 -18.44
CA ALA A 72 -1.63 14.73 -17.16
C ALA A 72 -1.70 16.23 -16.84
N GLU A 73 -2.04 16.58 -15.60
CA GLU A 73 -1.79 17.91 -15.04
C GLU A 73 -0.49 17.85 -14.22
N LEU A 74 0.48 18.65 -14.62
CA LEU A 74 1.82 18.69 -14.05
C LEU A 74 1.95 19.92 -13.16
N GLY A 75 2.65 19.77 -12.05
CA GLY A 75 3.07 20.91 -11.26
C GLY A 75 4.42 20.69 -10.60
N TYR A 76 5.06 21.78 -10.23
CA TYR A 76 6.17 21.76 -9.30
C TYR A 76 6.10 22.93 -8.33
N GLY A 77 6.68 22.76 -7.14
CA GLY A 77 6.66 23.76 -6.11
C GLY A 77 7.11 23.23 -4.76
N GLU A 78 6.86 24.01 -3.71
CA GLU A 78 7.23 23.65 -2.34
C GLU A 78 6.18 22.71 -1.74
N VAL A 79 6.65 21.69 -1.04
CA VAL A 79 5.84 20.71 -0.35
C VAL A 79 6.31 20.47 1.07
N PHE A 80 5.36 20.10 1.93
CA PHE A 80 5.61 19.61 3.27
C PHE A 80 5.35 18.11 3.31
N VAL A 81 6.42 17.33 3.51
CA VAL A 81 6.36 15.87 3.54
C VAL A 81 6.37 15.39 4.99
N THR A 82 5.32 14.68 5.39
CA THR A 82 5.24 14.00 6.69
C THR A 82 5.40 12.51 6.46
N SER A 83 6.41 11.90 7.09
CA SER A 83 6.69 10.46 6.98
C SER A 83 6.70 9.80 8.36
N GLN A 84 6.00 8.68 8.50
CA GLN A 84 5.92 7.91 9.75
C GLN A 84 6.20 6.44 9.49
N VAL A 85 7.09 5.83 10.28
CA VAL A 85 7.23 4.38 10.29
C VAL A 85 6.11 3.79 11.13
N THR A 86 5.15 3.14 10.47
CA THR A 86 3.92 2.66 11.11
C THR A 86 3.91 1.15 11.36
N GLN A 87 4.91 0.43 10.83
CA GLN A 87 4.95 -1.03 10.86
C GLN A 87 6.25 -1.60 10.29
N TYR A 88 6.47 -2.89 10.51
CA TYR A 88 7.52 -3.66 9.86
C TYR A 88 7.06 -5.08 9.49
N ARG A 89 7.69 -5.67 8.49
CA ARG A 89 7.47 -7.05 8.05
C ARG A 89 8.61 -7.93 8.50
N ARG A 90 8.30 -9.15 8.95
CA ARG A 90 9.28 -10.22 9.13
C ARG A 90 9.33 -11.03 7.85
N VAL A 91 10.50 -11.09 7.24
CA VAL A 91 10.71 -11.76 5.96
C VAL A 91 11.68 -12.91 6.15
N ARG A 92 11.24 -14.13 5.81
CA ARG A 92 12.06 -15.33 5.93
C ARG A 92 13.30 -15.20 5.06
N ARG A 93 14.46 -15.52 5.64
CA ARG A 93 15.73 -15.55 4.92
C ARG A 93 15.66 -16.60 3.80
N PHE A 94 16.32 -16.31 2.69
CA PHE A 94 16.37 -17.13 1.47
C PHE A 94 15.07 -17.25 0.68
N THR A 95 13.92 -17.52 1.32
CA THR A 95 12.65 -17.70 0.60
C THR A 95 11.92 -16.37 0.35
N HIS A 96 12.28 -15.30 1.07
CA HIS A 96 11.58 -14.01 1.06
C HIS A 96 10.08 -14.10 1.37
N GLU A 97 9.67 -15.18 2.03
CA GLU A 97 8.30 -15.37 2.47
C GLU A 97 7.96 -14.36 3.60
N ASN A 98 6.79 -13.73 3.51
CA ASN A 98 6.29 -12.86 4.56
C ASN A 98 5.78 -13.70 5.74
N LEU A 99 6.49 -13.65 6.87
CA LEU A 99 6.17 -14.37 8.10
C LEU A 99 5.14 -13.65 8.98
N GLY A 100 4.88 -12.37 8.69
CA GLY A 100 3.96 -11.55 9.44
C GLY A 100 4.38 -10.08 9.43
N ILE A 101 3.39 -9.23 9.69
CA ILE A 101 3.56 -7.79 9.72
C ILE A 101 3.10 -7.29 11.09
N LEU A 102 3.92 -6.45 11.71
CA LEU A 102 3.73 -5.95 13.06
C LEU A 102 3.67 -4.41 13.04
N PRO A 103 2.75 -3.80 13.81
CA PRO A 103 2.62 -2.35 13.86
C PRO A 103 3.77 -1.73 14.66
N LEU A 104 4.06 -0.47 14.35
CA LEU A 104 4.96 0.44 15.05
C LEU A 104 4.22 1.76 15.28
N ASP A 105 4.60 2.49 16.32
CA ASP A 105 3.98 3.76 16.68
C ASP A 105 5.04 4.80 17.04
N TYR A 106 5.87 5.14 16.05
CA TYR A 106 6.88 6.19 16.18
C TYR A 106 6.33 7.55 15.81
N PRO A 107 6.86 8.65 16.39
CA PRO A 107 6.46 9.98 15.96
C PRO A 107 6.79 10.21 14.47
N PRO A 108 5.95 10.96 13.75
CA PRO A 108 6.24 11.32 12.37
C PRO A 108 7.44 12.26 12.28
N THR A 109 8.18 12.17 11.18
CA THR A 109 9.22 13.11 10.77
C THR A 109 8.71 14.00 9.65
N THR A 110 9.16 15.25 9.62
CA THR A 110 8.70 16.25 8.64
C THR A 110 9.86 16.76 7.79
N LEU A 111 9.57 17.12 6.54
CA LEU A 111 10.53 17.66 5.59
C LEU A 111 9.88 18.74 4.73
N ASP A 112 10.33 19.99 4.91
CA ASP A 112 10.09 21.09 3.97
C ASP A 112 11.02 20.93 2.77
N THR A 113 10.48 20.75 1.57
CA THR A 113 11.28 20.51 0.35
C THR A 113 10.52 20.90 -0.92
N ALA A 114 11.08 20.63 -2.09
CA ALA A 114 10.42 20.77 -3.37
C ALA A 114 9.96 19.41 -3.92
N ALA A 115 8.89 19.42 -4.70
CA ALA A 115 8.43 18.27 -5.46
C ALA A 115 7.98 18.64 -6.86
N TYR A 116 8.16 17.69 -7.78
CA TYR A 116 7.44 17.59 -9.03
C TYR A 116 6.30 16.59 -8.84
N TRP A 117 5.12 16.88 -9.37
CA TRP A 117 4.01 15.95 -9.38
C TRP A 117 3.32 15.89 -10.74
N LEU A 118 2.73 14.73 -11.00
CA LEU A 118 1.77 14.53 -12.07
C LEU A 118 0.47 14.01 -11.49
N GLU A 119 -0.62 14.64 -11.89
CA GLU A 119 -2.00 14.26 -11.63
C GLU A 119 -2.58 13.66 -12.92
N VAL A 120 -3.28 12.53 -12.81
CA VAL A 120 -4.03 11.98 -13.94
C VAL A 120 -5.29 12.82 -14.13
N THR A 121 -5.50 13.38 -15.32
CA THR A 121 -6.70 14.20 -15.56
C THR A 121 -7.96 13.34 -15.46
N ALA A 122 -9.10 13.97 -15.17
CA ALA A 122 -10.38 13.28 -15.07
C ALA A 122 -10.71 12.54 -16.38
N GLU A 123 -10.46 13.15 -17.53
CA GLU A 123 -10.72 12.55 -18.85
C GLU A 123 -9.85 11.32 -19.09
N ALA A 124 -8.55 11.39 -18.76
CA ALA A 124 -7.63 10.27 -18.90
C ALA A 124 -7.99 9.13 -17.95
N GLN A 125 -8.37 9.46 -16.71
CA GLN A 125 -8.84 8.50 -15.73
C GLN A 125 -10.12 7.80 -16.21
N GLU A 126 -11.11 8.54 -16.71
CA GLU A 126 -12.36 7.99 -17.26
C GLU A 126 -12.09 7.04 -18.42
N ALA A 127 -11.25 7.43 -19.39
CA ALA A 127 -10.86 6.58 -20.51
C ALA A 127 -10.18 5.28 -20.04
N LEU A 128 -9.29 5.35 -19.04
CA LEU A 128 -8.66 4.18 -18.43
C LEU A 128 -9.67 3.29 -17.70
N MET A 129 -10.68 3.88 -17.06
CA MET A 129 -11.77 3.15 -16.39
C MET A 129 -12.64 2.41 -17.41
N GLU A 130 -13.06 3.08 -18.49
CA GLU A 130 -13.84 2.47 -19.57
C GLU A 130 -13.10 1.32 -20.24
N ALA A 131 -11.78 1.45 -20.42
CA ALA A 131 -10.92 0.40 -20.98
C ALA A 131 -10.58 -0.72 -19.98
N GLY A 132 -11.04 -0.66 -18.73
CA GLY A 132 -10.74 -1.65 -17.69
C GLY A 132 -9.26 -1.67 -17.23
N ASN A 133 -8.57 -0.54 -17.43
CA ASN A 133 -7.15 -0.36 -17.14
C ASN A 133 -6.88 0.44 -15.86
N TRP A 134 -7.92 0.98 -15.23
CA TRP A 134 -7.81 1.73 -13.99
C TRP A 134 -8.13 0.87 -12.77
N ARG A 135 -7.23 0.88 -11.77
CA ARG A 135 -7.41 0.13 -10.50
C ARG A 135 -7.07 0.94 -9.24
N ASP A 136 -6.86 2.25 -9.41
CA ASP A 136 -6.48 3.18 -8.34
C ASP A 136 -7.70 3.88 -7.70
N SER A 137 -8.91 3.72 -8.26
CA SER A 137 -10.13 4.22 -7.64
C SER A 137 -10.38 3.60 -6.26
N PRO A 138 -10.87 4.41 -5.29
CA PRO A 138 -11.53 3.88 -4.11
C PRO A 138 -12.63 2.89 -4.52
N ASN A 139 -12.82 1.83 -3.74
CA ASN A 139 -13.94 0.93 -4.00
C ASN A 139 -15.25 1.67 -3.73
N ASP A 140 -16.07 1.85 -4.76
CA ASP A 140 -17.49 2.12 -4.56
C ASP A 140 -18.15 0.83 -4.08
N TYR A 141 -18.39 0.75 -2.77
CA TYR A 141 -19.03 -0.40 -2.15
C TYR A 141 -20.53 -0.48 -2.46
N GLY A 142 -21.10 0.47 -3.19
CA GLY A 142 -22.51 0.50 -3.56
C GLY A 142 -23.42 1.09 -2.47
N PRO A 143 -24.70 1.34 -2.81
CA PRO A 143 -25.62 2.10 -1.97
C PRO A 143 -26.02 1.41 -0.66
N ASP A 144 -25.91 0.07 -0.58
CA ASP A 144 -26.26 -0.68 0.63
C ASP A 144 -25.10 -0.79 1.64
N TRP A 145 -23.92 -0.26 1.31
CA TRP A 145 -22.72 -0.43 2.13
C TRP A 145 -22.87 0.05 3.57
N GLN A 146 -23.39 1.26 3.78
CA GLN A 146 -23.53 1.81 5.15
C GLN A 146 -24.49 0.97 6.00
N GLU A 147 -25.57 0.45 5.39
CA GLU A 147 -26.52 -0.44 6.06
C GLU A 147 -25.87 -1.79 6.41
N GLN A 148 -25.16 -2.41 5.47
CA GLN A 148 -24.50 -3.70 5.69
C GLN A 148 -23.33 -3.59 6.68
N ARG A 149 -22.61 -2.46 6.66
CA ARG A 149 -21.58 -2.13 7.64
C ARG A 149 -22.16 -2.04 9.04
N ALA A 150 -23.30 -1.36 9.21
CA ALA A 150 -23.99 -1.28 10.50
C ALA A 150 -24.46 -2.66 10.98
N LYS A 151 -25.10 -3.45 10.10
CA LYS A 151 -25.53 -4.83 10.42
C LYS A 151 -24.36 -5.74 10.79
N THR A 152 -23.22 -5.61 10.13
CA THR A 152 -22.01 -6.37 10.46
C THR A 152 -21.49 -6.01 11.85
N ARG A 153 -21.49 -4.70 12.18
CA ARG A 153 -21.08 -4.22 13.50
C ARG A 153 -21.99 -4.73 14.62
N GLU A 154 -23.30 -4.69 14.40
CA GLU A 154 -24.30 -5.21 15.33
C GLU A 154 -24.19 -6.74 15.50
N ARG A 155 -24.07 -7.48 14.39
CA ARG A 155 -23.88 -8.95 14.39
C ARG A 155 -22.66 -9.36 15.21
N ASP A 156 -21.54 -8.66 15.04
CA ASP A 156 -20.28 -8.97 15.71
C ASP A 156 -20.18 -8.35 17.11
N GLY A 157 -21.28 -7.76 17.62
CA GLY A 157 -21.37 -7.20 18.96
C GLY A 157 -20.37 -6.07 19.22
N TYR A 158 -20.00 -5.31 18.18
CA TYR A 158 -19.00 -4.24 18.22
C TYR A 158 -17.62 -4.73 18.73
N ARG A 159 -17.28 -5.98 18.44
CA ARG A 159 -16.01 -6.61 18.81
C ARG A 159 -15.31 -7.17 17.58
N CYS A 160 -13.99 -7.06 17.56
CA CYS A 160 -13.16 -7.66 16.54
C CYS A 160 -13.36 -9.18 16.52
N ALA A 161 -13.73 -9.73 15.37
CA ALA A 161 -13.96 -11.17 15.20
C ALA A 161 -12.68 -12.00 15.39
N GLU A 162 -11.50 -11.41 15.19
CA GLU A 162 -10.21 -12.09 15.28
C GLU A 162 -9.58 -12.08 16.67
N CYS A 163 -9.67 -10.96 17.40
CA CYS A 163 -9.00 -10.82 18.71
C CYS A 163 -9.94 -10.46 19.87
N GLY A 164 -11.24 -10.28 19.62
CA GLY A 164 -12.24 -9.97 20.64
C GLY A 164 -12.21 -8.52 21.17
N ALA A 165 -11.27 -7.69 20.70
CA ALA A 165 -11.15 -6.29 21.13
C ALA A 165 -12.43 -5.50 20.85
N ALA A 166 -12.97 -4.83 21.86
CA ALA A 166 -14.16 -3.97 21.71
C ALA A 166 -13.81 -2.67 20.96
N GLU A 167 -14.80 -2.10 20.28
CA GLU A 167 -14.70 -0.74 19.75
C GLU A 167 -14.49 0.28 20.87
N THR A 168 -13.84 1.40 20.53
CA THR A 168 -13.63 2.51 21.48
C THR A 168 -14.59 3.65 21.16
N ARG A 169 -14.85 4.53 22.13
CA ARG A 169 -15.75 5.68 21.93
C ARG A 169 -15.30 6.61 20.80
N ASN A 170 -14.00 6.65 20.52
CA ASN A 170 -13.40 7.55 19.52
C ASN A 170 -13.15 6.86 18.18
N ARG A 171 -13.40 5.55 18.05
CA ARG A 171 -13.11 4.81 16.82
C ARG A 171 -13.93 3.54 16.69
N GLN A 172 -14.63 3.45 15.56
CA GLN A 172 -15.31 2.25 15.10
C GLN A 172 -14.31 1.28 14.47
N HIS A 173 -14.58 -0.01 14.56
CA HIS A 173 -13.78 -1.04 13.90
C HIS A 173 -14.10 -1.08 12.40
N ASP A 174 -13.17 -1.67 11.64
CA ASP A 174 -13.20 -1.71 10.20
C ASP A 174 -13.98 -2.96 9.74
N VAL A 175 -14.86 -2.82 8.76
CA VAL A 175 -15.56 -3.97 8.16
C VAL A 175 -14.82 -4.40 6.91
N HIS A 176 -14.33 -5.63 6.92
CA HIS A 176 -13.50 -6.20 5.87
C HIS A 176 -14.29 -7.20 5.02
N HIS A 177 -14.08 -7.19 3.70
CA HIS A 177 -14.60 -8.20 2.80
C HIS A 177 -13.68 -9.44 2.79
N ARG A 178 -14.21 -10.61 3.16
CA ARG A 178 -13.48 -11.90 3.14
C ARG A 178 -13.03 -12.28 1.73
N VAL A 179 -13.93 -12.18 0.77
CA VAL A 179 -13.63 -12.18 -0.66
C VAL A 179 -13.56 -10.72 -1.11
N PRO A 180 -12.42 -10.23 -1.64
CA PRO A 180 -12.26 -8.83 -1.99
C PRO A 180 -13.36 -8.29 -2.90
N PHE A 181 -13.89 -7.11 -2.59
CA PHE A 181 -15.03 -6.51 -3.30
C PHE A 181 -14.83 -6.45 -4.83
N ARG A 182 -13.60 -6.15 -5.28
CA ARG A 182 -13.25 -6.05 -6.71
C ARG A 182 -13.46 -7.35 -7.49
N VAL A 183 -13.45 -8.52 -6.84
CA VAL A 183 -13.68 -9.83 -7.49
C VAL A 183 -15.11 -9.94 -8.04
N PHE A 184 -16.07 -9.23 -7.45
CA PHE A 184 -17.48 -9.30 -7.84
C PHE A 184 -17.82 -8.45 -9.07
N ASN A 185 -16.88 -7.62 -9.57
CA ASN A 185 -17.03 -6.80 -10.77
C ASN A 185 -18.31 -5.93 -10.74
N TYR A 186 -18.56 -5.26 -9.61
CA TYR A 186 -19.65 -4.29 -9.48
C TYR A 186 -19.39 -3.07 -10.36
N ILE A 187 -20.40 -2.68 -11.14
CA ILE A 187 -20.38 -1.49 -11.99
C ILE A 187 -21.66 -0.69 -11.69
N PRO A 188 -21.56 0.50 -11.08
CA PRO A 188 -22.70 1.35 -10.76
C PRO A 188 -23.60 1.59 -11.98
N GLY A 189 -24.92 1.51 -11.80
CA GLY A 189 -25.91 1.67 -12.86
C GLY A 189 -26.03 0.50 -13.85
N LEU A 190 -25.03 -0.37 -13.96
CA LEU A 190 -25.03 -1.49 -14.90
C LEU A 190 -25.40 -2.83 -14.25
N ASN A 191 -24.90 -3.12 -13.04
CA ASN A 191 -25.21 -4.36 -12.33
C ASN A 191 -25.42 -4.14 -10.83
N ARG A 192 -25.89 -5.18 -10.14
CA ARG A 192 -26.14 -5.18 -8.68
C ARG A 192 -25.27 -6.18 -7.92
N ASN A 193 -24.02 -6.35 -8.37
CA ASN A 193 -23.06 -7.25 -7.72
C ASN A 193 -22.54 -6.70 -6.37
N ASP A 194 -22.78 -5.40 -6.08
CA ASP A 194 -22.64 -4.80 -4.75
C ASP A 194 -23.35 -5.64 -3.68
N ARG A 195 -24.58 -6.09 -3.97
CA ARG A 195 -25.39 -6.92 -3.06
C ARG A 195 -24.79 -8.30 -2.81
N LEU A 196 -24.02 -8.84 -3.74
CA LEU A 196 -23.32 -10.13 -3.57
C LEU A 196 -22.06 -9.95 -2.71
N ALA A 197 -21.32 -8.88 -2.99
CA ALA A 197 -20.10 -8.56 -2.26
C ALA A 197 -20.40 -8.15 -0.81
N ASN A 198 -21.50 -7.43 -0.57
CA ASN A 198 -21.87 -6.90 0.75
C ASN A 198 -22.78 -7.82 1.57
N ARG A 199 -22.95 -9.09 1.17
CA ARG A 199 -23.67 -10.05 2.01
C ARG A 199 -22.94 -10.21 3.33
N LEU A 200 -23.68 -10.31 4.44
CA LEU A 200 -23.09 -10.42 5.78
C LEU A 200 -22.09 -11.59 5.88
N GLU A 201 -22.33 -12.69 5.17
CA GLU A 201 -21.40 -13.84 5.18
C GLU A 201 -20.02 -13.50 4.60
N ASN A 202 -19.95 -12.51 3.70
CA ASN A 202 -18.70 -12.02 3.12
C ASN A 202 -18.05 -10.89 3.94
N LEU A 203 -18.69 -10.41 5.01
CA LEU A 203 -18.21 -9.30 5.83
C LEU A 203 -17.74 -9.76 7.22
N VAL A 204 -16.68 -9.15 7.72
CA VAL A 204 -16.14 -9.40 9.07
C VAL A 204 -15.71 -8.10 9.73
N LEU A 205 -16.09 -7.90 10.99
CA LEU A 205 -15.65 -6.75 11.78
C LEU A 205 -14.27 -7.01 12.40
N LEU A 206 -13.33 -6.11 12.17
CA LEU A 206 -11.96 -6.23 12.62
C LEU A 206 -11.46 -4.94 13.25
N CYS A 207 -10.73 -5.03 14.36
CA CYS A 207 -9.99 -3.88 14.85
C CYS A 207 -8.88 -3.50 13.86
N ARG A 208 -8.43 -2.24 13.89
CA ARG A 208 -7.37 -1.72 13.02
C ARG A 208 -6.21 -2.70 12.87
N ARG A 209 -5.70 -3.24 13.99
CA ARG A 209 -4.57 -4.19 13.98
C ARG A 209 -4.87 -5.50 13.24
N CYS A 210 -6.05 -6.07 13.41
CA CYS A 210 -6.45 -7.32 12.76
C CYS A 210 -6.84 -7.12 11.30
N HIS A 211 -7.54 -6.03 10.99
CA HIS A 211 -7.84 -5.58 9.62
C HIS A 211 -6.56 -5.41 8.83
N TYR A 212 -5.60 -4.71 9.44
CA TYR A 212 -4.28 -4.46 8.90
C TYR A 212 -3.52 -5.75 8.59
N ARG A 213 -3.49 -6.72 9.52
CA ARG A 213 -2.83 -8.02 9.32
C ARG A 213 -3.38 -8.78 8.11
N LEU A 214 -4.68 -8.63 7.82
CA LEU A 214 -5.33 -9.30 6.69
C LEU A 214 -5.07 -8.58 5.36
N GLU A 215 -5.13 -7.24 5.32
CA GLU A 215 -4.86 -6.48 4.09
C GLU A 215 -3.39 -6.48 3.67
N ALA A 216 -2.47 -6.58 4.62
CA ALA A 216 -1.05 -6.42 4.37
C ALA A 216 -0.42 -7.59 3.55
N GLY A 217 -1.17 -8.67 3.31
CA GLY A 217 -0.80 -9.75 2.38
C GLY A 217 -1.21 -9.54 0.92
N VAL A 218 -2.08 -8.57 0.62
CA VAL A 218 -2.81 -8.49 -0.67
C VAL A 218 -2.72 -7.08 -1.29
N ARG A 219 -1.57 -6.40 -1.21
CA ARG A 219 -1.43 -5.12 -1.94
C ARG A 219 -1.11 -5.37 -3.41
N ALA A 220 -2.19 -5.49 -4.15
CA ALA A 220 -2.24 -5.71 -5.57
C ALA A 220 -1.74 -4.44 -6.31
N ARG A 221 -0.53 -4.45 -6.90
CA ARG A 221 0.07 -3.27 -7.58
C ARG A 221 -0.72 -2.80 -8.81
N THR A 222 -1.05 -1.52 -8.86
CA THR A 222 -1.80 -0.87 -9.95
C THR A 222 -0.90 -0.32 -11.06
N GLY A 223 -1.49 0.29 -12.09
CA GLY A 223 -0.74 0.99 -13.14
C GLY A 223 0.09 2.14 -12.56
N MET A 224 -0.47 2.91 -11.62
CA MET A 224 0.26 3.98 -10.94
C MET A 224 1.48 3.46 -10.15
N ASP A 225 1.36 2.32 -9.45
CA ASP A 225 2.51 1.71 -8.77
C ASP A 225 3.64 1.36 -9.74
N GLY A 226 3.28 0.86 -10.91
CA GLY A 226 4.25 0.49 -11.95
C GLY A 226 4.95 1.70 -12.55
N VAL A 227 4.19 2.76 -12.88
CA VAL A 227 4.73 4.01 -13.41
C VAL A 227 5.60 4.72 -12.37
N ALA A 228 5.12 4.88 -11.13
CA ALA A 228 5.89 5.50 -10.05
C ALA A 228 7.22 4.78 -9.79
N TYR A 229 7.20 3.44 -9.81
CA TYR A 229 8.43 2.65 -9.65
C TYR A 229 9.42 2.88 -10.80
N ALA A 230 8.94 2.90 -12.05
CA ALA A 230 9.79 3.17 -13.21
C ALA A 230 10.38 4.58 -13.16
N LEU A 231 9.55 5.60 -12.86
CA LEU A 231 9.98 6.99 -12.72
C LEU A 231 10.99 7.16 -11.60
N GLY A 232 10.82 6.49 -10.46
CA GLY A 232 11.78 6.53 -9.36
C GLY A 232 13.16 5.97 -9.73
N ASN A 233 13.25 5.04 -10.69
CA ASN A 233 14.52 4.53 -11.18
C ASN A 233 15.12 5.37 -12.32
N LEU A 234 14.28 6.02 -13.12
CA LEU A 234 14.72 6.83 -14.25
C LEU A 234 15.09 8.26 -13.86
N ALA A 235 14.33 8.87 -12.94
CA ALA A 235 14.57 10.25 -12.51
C ALA A 235 16.03 10.53 -12.10
N PRO A 236 16.72 9.67 -11.32
CA PRO A 236 18.13 9.90 -10.99
C PRO A 236 19.06 9.85 -12.20
N LEU A 237 18.73 9.03 -13.22
CA LEU A 237 19.51 8.95 -14.46
C LEU A 237 19.35 10.21 -15.32
N HIS A 238 18.15 10.78 -15.38
CA HIS A 238 17.91 12.03 -16.11
C HIS A 238 18.50 13.26 -15.38
N LEU A 239 18.51 13.22 -14.05
CA LEU A 239 19.07 14.28 -13.20
C LEU A 239 20.57 14.15 -12.94
N MET A 240 21.15 12.99 -13.24
CA MET A 240 22.53 12.63 -12.86
C MET A 240 22.78 12.76 -11.35
N CYS A 241 21.81 12.35 -10.52
CA CYS A 241 21.90 12.37 -9.05
C CYS A 241 21.91 10.96 -8.43
N ASP A 242 22.17 10.87 -7.13
CA ASP A 242 22.07 9.58 -6.43
C ASP A 242 20.59 9.20 -6.24
N ARG A 243 20.28 7.91 -6.30
CA ARG A 243 18.91 7.41 -6.07
C ARG A 243 18.33 7.84 -4.73
N ARG A 244 19.18 8.10 -3.73
CA ARG A 244 18.80 8.54 -2.38
C ARG A 244 18.45 10.02 -2.29
N ASP A 245 18.76 10.82 -3.31
CA ASP A 245 18.49 12.26 -3.29
C ASP A 245 17.02 12.59 -3.58
N ILE A 246 16.28 11.64 -4.14
CA ILE A 246 14.86 11.78 -4.47
C ILE A 246 14.07 10.58 -3.95
N ASP A 247 12.79 10.80 -3.66
CA ASP A 247 11.84 9.74 -3.37
C ASP A 247 10.56 9.87 -4.18
N VAL A 248 9.77 8.80 -4.23
CA VAL A 248 8.51 8.76 -4.98
C VAL A 248 7.38 8.34 -4.07
N ALA A 249 6.31 9.15 -4.05
CA ALA A 249 5.10 8.84 -3.31
C ALA A 249 3.88 8.86 -4.24
N ILE A 250 2.92 7.98 -3.98
CA ILE A 250 1.63 7.97 -4.67
C ILE A 250 0.56 8.34 -3.66
N ILE A 251 -0.09 9.47 -3.89
CA ILE A 251 -1.20 9.94 -3.05
C ILE A 251 -2.48 9.70 -3.83
N ARG A 252 -3.26 8.70 -3.40
CA ARG A 252 -4.49 8.25 -4.09
C ARG A 252 -5.76 8.93 -3.59
N GLN A 253 -5.71 9.48 -2.38
CA GLN A 253 -6.79 10.22 -1.76
C GLN A 253 -6.18 11.35 -0.94
N GLN A 254 -6.64 12.57 -1.15
CA GLN A 254 -6.67 13.58 -0.10
C GLN A 254 -8.14 13.87 0.18
N PHE A 255 -8.53 13.75 1.44
CA PHE A 255 -9.68 14.49 1.95
C PHE A 255 -9.14 15.87 2.33
N GLU A 256 -9.68 16.94 1.78
CA GLU A 256 -9.46 18.28 2.31
C GLU A 256 -9.89 18.29 3.79
N GLY A 257 -8.93 18.30 4.72
CA GLY A 257 -9.19 18.57 6.15
C GLY A 257 -8.83 17.51 7.19
N GLU A 258 -8.41 16.29 6.85
CA GLU A 258 -7.87 15.33 7.85
C GLU A 258 -6.35 15.42 7.97
N LEU A 259 -5.90 16.53 8.55
CA LEU A 259 -4.49 16.75 8.85
C LEU A 259 -4.15 16.20 10.24
N LEU A 260 -3.26 15.20 10.27
CA LEU A 260 -2.24 15.09 11.32
C LEU A 260 -1.22 16.23 11.11
N SER A 261 -1.70 17.47 11.16
CA SER A 261 -0.87 18.66 11.11
C SER A 261 -0.37 18.94 12.51
N HIS A 262 0.94 18.84 12.72
CA HIS A 262 1.59 19.48 13.87
C HIS A 262 1.70 21.01 13.71
N ARG A 263 1.17 21.59 12.62
CA ARG A 263 1.02 23.03 12.43
C ARG A 263 -0.30 23.51 13.06
N PRO A 264 -0.32 24.64 13.79
CA PRO A 264 -1.56 25.25 14.26
C PRO A 264 -2.48 25.56 13.06
N PRO A 265 -3.79 25.30 13.17
CA PRO A 265 -4.72 25.49 12.07
C PRO A 265 -4.72 26.94 11.60
N ALA A 266 -4.61 27.16 10.29
CA ALA A 266 -4.98 28.43 9.69
C ALA A 266 -6.47 28.72 9.99
N ALA A 267 -6.83 29.99 10.09
CA ALA A 267 -8.10 30.48 10.64
C ALA A 267 -9.38 30.12 9.85
N SER A 268 -9.34 29.17 8.92
CA SER A 268 -10.51 28.64 8.22
C SER A 268 -10.19 27.22 7.71
N PRO A 269 -11.02 26.20 8.02
CA PRO A 269 -10.90 24.91 7.36
C PRO A 269 -11.26 25.06 5.88
N PRO A 270 -10.50 24.43 4.95
CA PRO A 270 -10.95 24.34 3.56
C PRO A 270 -12.27 23.54 3.50
N PRO A 271 -13.15 23.85 2.54
CA PRO A 271 -14.43 23.16 2.37
C PRO A 271 -14.21 21.65 2.13
N GLN A 272 -15.00 20.81 2.80
CA GLN A 272 -15.01 19.36 2.60
C GLN A 272 -15.84 19.02 1.36
N GLU A 273 -15.27 18.99 0.14
CA GLU A 273 -16.08 18.44 -0.99
C GLU A 273 -15.33 17.91 -2.23
N ALA A 274 -14.00 17.96 -2.35
CA ALA A 274 -13.30 17.33 -3.48
C ALA A 274 -12.32 16.24 -3.02
N LEU A 275 -12.59 14.99 -3.39
CA LEU A 275 -11.53 13.97 -3.49
C LEU A 275 -10.61 14.41 -4.63
N THR A 276 -9.38 14.80 -4.33
CA THR A 276 -8.40 15.16 -5.36
C THR A 276 -8.03 13.92 -6.19
N ALA A 277 -7.85 14.10 -7.50
CA ALA A 277 -7.40 13.02 -8.37
C ALA A 277 -6.03 12.49 -7.91
N PRO A 278 -5.70 11.21 -8.19
CA PRO A 278 -4.51 10.60 -7.64
C PRO A 278 -3.25 11.16 -8.31
N ARG A 279 -2.23 11.43 -7.48
CA ARG A 279 -0.97 12.07 -7.87
C ARG A 279 0.22 11.15 -7.63
N ILE A 280 1.18 11.20 -8.54
CA ILE A 280 2.54 10.70 -8.30
C ILE A 280 3.42 11.92 -8.01
N TYR A 281 4.03 11.93 -6.84
CA TYR A 281 5.03 12.92 -6.43
C TYR A 281 6.43 12.33 -6.57
N ILE A 282 7.35 13.11 -7.11
CA ILE A 282 8.80 12.90 -6.99
C ILE A 282 9.34 14.10 -6.23
N TYR A 283 9.81 13.88 -5.01
CA TYR A 283 10.26 14.93 -4.11
C TYR A 283 11.71 14.74 -3.70
N GLU A 284 12.36 15.84 -3.34
CA GLU A 284 13.76 15.84 -2.96
C GLU A 284 13.90 15.43 -1.50
N ARG A 285 14.83 14.53 -1.18
CA ARG A 285 15.13 14.13 0.21
C ARG A 285 16.06 15.13 0.92
N ILE A 286 16.18 16.33 0.37
CA ILE A 286 17.05 17.40 0.83
C ILE A 286 16.17 18.55 1.34
N PRO A 287 16.40 19.07 2.56
CA PRO A 287 15.68 20.22 3.08
C PRO A 287 15.75 21.42 2.14
N ALA A 288 14.63 22.12 1.99
CA ALA A 288 14.39 23.23 1.05
C ALA A 288 14.49 22.88 -0.46
N GLY A 289 14.93 21.67 -0.81
CA GLY A 289 15.21 21.29 -2.19
C GLY A 289 16.43 22.03 -2.77
N ILE A 290 17.00 21.44 -3.82
CA ILE A 290 18.16 21.96 -4.57
C ILE A 290 17.86 22.13 -6.06
N GLY A 291 16.63 21.82 -6.50
CA GLY A 291 16.14 22.14 -7.84
C GLY A 291 15.97 20.93 -8.77
N PHE A 292 16.07 19.70 -8.25
CA PHE A 292 15.77 18.51 -9.04
C PHE A 292 14.31 18.47 -9.50
N SER A 293 13.38 18.91 -8.65
CA SER A 293 11.95 18.95 -8.95
C SER A 293 11.65 19.84 -10.16
N ALA A 294 12.26 21.02 -10.22
CA ALA A 294 12.12 21.92 -11.37
C ALA A 294 12.69 21.29 -12.66
N GLN A 295 13.83 20.60 -12.58
CA GLN A 295 14.40 19.90 -13.73
C GLN A 295 13.55 18.73 -14.22
N LEU A 296 12.94 17.97 -13.30
CA LEU A 296 12.01 16.89 -13.66
C LEU A 296 10.75 17.43 -14.34
N TYR A 297 10.24 18.57 -13.88
CA TYR A 297 9.12 19.26 -14.49
C TYR A 297 9.43 19.65 -15.95
N GLU A 298 10.60 20.26 -16.21
CA GLU A 298 11.04 20.58 -17.58
C GLU A 298 11.20 19.33 -18.45
N ARG A 299 11.71 18.23 -17.88
CA ARG A 299 11.99 16.97 -18.58
C ARG A 299 10.85 15.96 -18.55
N HIS A 300 9.62 16.42 -18.27
CA HIS A 300 8.45 15.53 -18.15
C HIS A 300 8.33 14.55 -19.31
N ASP A 301 8.34 15.06 -20.55
CA ASP A 301 8.12 14.23 -21.74
C ASP A 301 9.21 13.18 -21.92
N GLU A 302 10.49 13.56 -21.67
CA GLU A 302 11.62 12.63 -21.71
C GLU A 302 11.45 11.49 -20.69
N LEU A 303 10.97 11.81 -19.49
CA LEU A 303 10.74 10.83 -18.42
C LEU A 303 9.60 9.87 -18.77
N MET A 304 8.49 10.38 -19.33
CA MET A 304 7.35 9.54 -19.72
C MET A 304 7.72 8.58 -20.85
N VAL A 305 8.44 9.08 -21.86
CA VAL A 305 8.95 8.25 -22.96
C VAL A 305 9.93 7.19 -22.42
N GLY A 306 10.89 7.59 -21.58
CA GLY A 306 11.85 6.68 -20.97
C GLY A 306 11.17 5.58 -20.13
N ALA A 307 10.13 5.93 -19.36
CA ALA A 307 9.36 4.96 -18.59
C ALA A 307 8.62 3.97 -19.49
N ALA A 308 8.02 4.45 -20.58
CA ALA A 308 7.32 3.61 -21.53
C ALA A 308 8.29 2.65 -22.25
N ASP A 309 9.45 3.13 -22.67
CA ASP A 309 10.48 2.33 -23.33
C ASP A 309 11.07 1.27 -22.41
N LEU A 310 11.38 1.63 -21.15
CA LEU A 310 11.84 0.68 -20.13
C LEU A 310 10.81 -0.46 -19.94
N ILE A 311 9.54 -0.12 -19.81
CA ILE A 311 8.48 -1.09 -19.54
C ILE A 311 8.20 -1.95 -20.78
N ARG A 312 8.10 -1.35 -21.98
CA ARG A 312 7.88 -2.06 -23.25
C ARG A 312 9.04 -3.00 -23.58
N GLY A 313 10.28 -2.52 -23.43
CA GLY A 313 11.50 -3.27 -23.74
C GLY A 313 11.79 -4.45 -22.80
N CYS A 314 11.20 -4.46 -21.60
CA CYS A 314 11.37 -5.56 -20.65
C CYS A 314 10.65 -6.84 -21.13
N ALA A 315 11.34 -7.98 -21.18
CA ALA A 315 10.76 -9.26 -21.62
C ALA A 315 9.71 -9.88 -20.68
N CYS A 316 9.49 -9.31 -19.48
CA CYS A 316 8.52 -9.85 -18.53
C CYS A 316 7.08 -9.73 -19.05
N ARG A 317 6.23 -10.69 -18.67
CA ARG A 317 4.80 -10.69 -19.03
C ARG A 317 3.95 -9.78 -18.13
N TYR A 318 4.13 -9.91 -16.82
CA TYR A 318 3.24 -9.28 -15.83
C TYR A 318 3.84 -8.04 -15.15
N GLY A 319 5.17 -7.96 -15.14
CA GLY A 319 5.94 -6.97 -14.39
C GLY A 319 7.07 -7.66 -13.62
N CYS A 320 8.17 -6.95 -13.38
CA CYS A 320 9.30 -7.44 -12.60
C CYS A 320 10.08 -6.28 -11.97
N PRO A 321 10.98 -6.56 -11.01
CA PRO A 321 11.84 -5.54 -10.39
C PRO A 321 12.64 -4.68 -11.39
N ALA A 322 12.92 -5.17 -12.59
CA ALA A 322 13.66 -4.41 -13.60
C ALA A 322 12.79 -3.38 -14.38
N CYS A 323 11.46 -3.41 -14.26
CA CYS A 323 10.57 -2.47 -14.96
C CYS A 323 9.57 -1.79 -14.01
N VAL A 324 8.41 -2.42 -13.75
CA VAL A 324 7.32 -1.88 -12.91
C VAL A 324 7.44 -2.26 -11.43
N GLY A 325 8.55 -2.91 -11.07
CA GLY A 325 8.85 -3.36 -9.72
C GLY A 325 8.32 -4.75 -9.40
N PRO A 326 8.60 -5.25 -8.17
CA PRO A 326 8.20 -6.58 -7.75
C PRO A 326 6.67 -6.71 -7.72
N VAL A 327 6.14 -7.62 -8.54
CA VAL A 327 4.71 -7.99 -8.54
C VAL A 327 4.53 -9.13 -7.54
N LEU A 328 3.57 -9.00 -6.62
CA LEU A 328 3.20 -10.12 -5.76
C LEU A 328 2.60 -11.23 -6.63
N LEU A 329 3.31 -12.35 -6.72
CA LEU A 329 2.72 -13.61 -7.15
C LEU A 329 1.90 -14.09 -5.96
N VAL A 330 0.58 -14.13 -6.11
CA VAL A 330 -0.25 -14.81 -5.12
C VAL A 330 -0.15 -16.28 -5.44
N ASP A 331 0.55 -17.01 -4.57
CA ASP A 331 0.52 -18.45 -4.62
C ASP A 331 -0.90 -18.90 -4.28
N SER A 332 -1.47 -19.81 -5.06
CA SER A 332 -2.82 -20.34 -4.89
C SER A 332 -3.04 -20.88 -3.47
N ALA A 333 -1.96 -21.30 -2.81
CA ALA A 333 -1.93 -21.75 -1.42
C ALA A 333 -2.21 -20.65 -0.38
N GLN A 334 -1.98 -19.36 -0.68
CA GLN A 334 -2.31 -18.25 0.23
C GLN A 334 -3.79 -17.86 0.20
N LEU A 335 -4.50 -18.16 -0.90
CA LEU A 335 -5.95 -17.97 -1.03
C LEU A 335 -6.75 -19.09 -0.36
N ALA A 336 -6.18 -20.30 -0.31
CA ALA A 336 -6.70 -21.40 0.48
C ALA A 336 -6.22 -21.23 1.93
N GLY A 337 -7.03 -20.62 2.78
CA GLY A 337 -6.69 -20.33 4.18
C GLY A 337 -5.85 -21.42 4.85
N ARG A 338 -4.78 -20.99 5.55
CA ARG A 338 -3.90 -21.84 6.36
C ARG A 338 -4.72 -22.96 7.00
N GLN A 339 -4.44 -24.20 6.61
CA GLN A 339 -4.99 -25.35 7.31
C GLN A 339 -4.48 -25.32 8.75
N ASP A 340 -5.45 -25.42 9.64
CA ASP A 340 -5.42 -25.33 11.10
C ASP A 340 -4.57 -26.44 11.73
N SER A 341 -3.28 -26.53 11.39
CA SER A 341 -2.36 -27.61 11.79
C SER A 341 -1.35 -27.23 12.88
N ASP A 342 -1.31 -25.96 13.31
CA ASP A 342 -0.45 -25.49 14.40
C ASP A 342 -1.25 -25.02 15.63
N ARG A 343 -2.26 -25.80 16.06
CA ARG A 343 -2.82 -25.66 17.42
C ARG A 343 -2.05 -26.61 18.36
N PRO A 344 -1.44 -26.10 19.45
CA PRO A 344 -0.91 -26.99 20.48
C PRO A 344 -2.05 -27.74 21.17
N ASP A 345 -1.82 -29.03 21.41
CA ASP A 345 -2.76 -29.99 21.98
C ASP A 345 -3.42 -29.48 23.28
N ALA A 346 -4.74 -29.25 23.20
CA ALA A 346 -5.59 -29.12 24.38
C ALA A 346 -6.38 -30.41 24.57
N ALA A 347 -5.91 -31.23 25.51
CA ALA A 347 -6.53 -32.46 25.92
C ALA A 347 -7.94 -32.26 26.52
N ALA A 348 -8.83 -33.21 26.19
CA ALA A 348 -9.99 -33.71 26.94
C ALA A 348 -11.15 -32.74 27.29
N MET A 349 -12.33 -32.98 26.69
CA MET A 349 -13.54 -33.56 27.36
C MET A 349 -14.78 -33.57 26.43
N PRO A 350 -15.79 -34.42 26.67
CA PRO A 350 -16.69 -34.95 25.65
C PRO A 350 -18.06 -34.27 25.57
N GLY A 351 -18.67 -34.38 24.39
CA GLY A 351 -20.13 -34.43 24.22
C GLY A 351 -20.82 -33.11 23.89
N SER A 352 -21.10 -32.89 22.61
CA SER A 352 -22.38 -32.34 22.16
C SER A 352 -22.54 -32.57 20.66
N SER A 353 -23.57 -33.33 20.31
CA SER A 353 -24.13 -33.52 18.98
C SER A 353 -24.43 -32.18 18.30
N GLY A 354 -23.91 -31.99 17.08
CA GLY A 354 -24.24 -30.88 16.19
C GLY A 354 -23.90 -31.24 14.75
N GLU A 355 -24.84 -31.02 13.85
CA GLU A 355 -24.88 -31.53 12.47
C GLU A 355 -23.73 -31.03 11.57
N GLU A 356 -23.24 -31.92 10.72
CA GLU A 356 -22.14 -31.70 9.78
C GLU A 356 -22.66 -30.99 8.50
N ILE A 357 -22.23 -29.74 8.26
CA ILE A 357 -22.46 -29.07 6.98
C ILE A 357 -21.34 -29.46 6.02
N ARG A 358 -21.64 -30.36 5.07
CA ARG A 358 -20.74 -30.74 3.95
C ARG A 358 -20.97 -29.82 2.75
N PHE A 359 -19.92 -29.23 2.22
CA PHE A 359 -19.91 -28.64 0.88
C PHE A 359 -18.97 -29.44 -0.04
N TRP A 360 -19.29 -29.40 -1.34
CA TRP A 360 -18.73 -30.11 -2.51
C TRP A 360 -19.43 -31.44 -2.87
N ARG A 361 -20.41 -31.35 -3.78
CA ARG A 361 -20.70 -32.44 -4.73
C ARG A 361 -19.72 -32.32 -5.88
N ASP A 362 -18.96 -33.39 -6.07
CA ASP A 362 -18.12 -33.62 -7.24
C ASP A 362 -18.91 -33.46 -8.54
N THR A 363 -18.32 -32.78 -9.51
CA THR A 363 -18.61 -33.03 -10.93
C THR A 363 -17.50 -33.97 -11.41
N PRO A 364 -17.79 -35.20 -11.87
CA PRO A 364 -16.74 -36.14 -12.21
C PRO A 364 -16.14 -35.81 -13.59
N GLY A 365 -14.81 -35.81 -13.64
CA GLY A 365 -14.06 -36.01 -14.89
C GLY A 365 -13.53 -34.75 -15.56
N GLN A 366 -12.42 -34.23 -15.05
CA GLN A 366 -11.35 -33.66 -15.89
C GLN A 366 -10.05 -33.68 -15.08
N SER A 367 -9.12 -34.54 -15.49
CA SER A 367 -7.74 -34.53 -15.02
C SER A 367 -7.07 -33.23 -15.43
N GLY A 368 -7.13 -32.22 -14.57
CA GLY A 368 -6.53 -30.91 -14.79
C GLY A 368 -5.05 -30.91 -14.43
N ALA A 369 -4.21 -30.50 -15.39
CA ALA A 369 -2.81 -30.15 -15.16
C ALA A 369 -2.66 -29.13 -14.00
N PRO A 370 -1.49 -29.07 -13.34
CA PRO A 370 -1.26 -28.07 -12.29
C PRO A 370 -1.54 -26.67 -12.83
N VAL A 371 -2.50 -25.98 -12.20
CA VAL A 371 -2.85 -24.60 -12.54
C VAL A 371 -1.67 -23.73 -12.13
N GLU A 372 -0.92 -23.21 -13.12
CA GLU A 372 0.16 -22.25 -12.86
C GLU A 372 -0.38 -21.05 -12.08
N PRO A 373 0.32 -20.58 -11.03
CA PRO A 373 -0.10 -19.41 -10.27
C PRO A 373 -0.16 -18.19 -11.19
N ARG A 374 -1.36 -17.65 -11.39
CA ARG A 374 -1.57 -16.41 -12.15
C ARG A 374 -1.41 -15.22 -11.19
N PRO A 375 -0.53 -14.24 -11.47
CA PRO A 375 -0.54 -13.01 -10.70
C PRO A 375 -1.91 -12.34 -10.77
N LEU A 376 -2.36 -11.76 -9.64
CA LEU A 376 -3.66 -11.08 -9.54
C LEU A 376 -3.80 -9.88 -10.51
N LEU A 377 -2.69 -9.39 -11.07
CA LEU A 377 -2.62 -8.18 -11.90
C LEU A 377 -1.58 -8.28 -13.01
N GLU A 378 -1.93 -7.75 -14.18
CA GLU A 378 -0.99 -7.45 -15.26
C GLU A 378 -0.44 -6.03 -15.09
N THR A 379 0.31 -5.78 -14.00
CA THR A 379 0.84 -4.44 -13.65
C THR A 379 1.58 -3.78 -14.82
N LYS A 380 2.36 -4.55 -15.59
CA LYS A 380 3.00 -4.07 -16.83
C LYS A 380 1.99 -3.51 -17.84
N ARG A 381 0.89 -4.23 -18.11
CA ARG A 381 -0.14 -3.80 -19.05
C ARG A 381 -0.84 -2.53 -18.55
N LEU A 382 -1.17 -2.47 -17.27
CA LEU A 382 -1.83 -1.32 -16.65
C LEU A 382 -0.93 -0.07 -16.67
N ALA A 383 0.36 -0.23 -16.38
CA ALA A 383 1.32 0.86 -16.42
C ALA A 383 1.52 1.41 -17.84
N LEU A 384 1.56 0.55 -18.85
CA LEU A 384 1.65 0.97 -20.26
C LEU A 384 0.38 1.69 -20.73
N ALA A 385 -0.80 1.21 -20.31
CA ALA A 385 -2.05 1.90 -20.59
C ALA A 385 -2.08 3.29 -19.95
N LEU A 386 -1.66 3.40 -18.68
CA LEU A 386 -1.55 4.69 -18.00
C LEU A 386 -0.58 5.63 -18.73
N LEU A 387 0.61 5.17 -19.12
CA LEU A 387 1.57 6.00 -19.85
C LEU A 387 1.06 6.49 -21.20
N ALA A 388 0.30 5.67 -21.93
CA ALA A 388 -0.34 6.10 -23.17
C ALA A 388 -1.39 7.20 -22.91
N ALA A 389 -2.24 7.00 -21.89
CA ALA A 389 -3.22 8.01 -21.51
C ALA A 389 -2.56 9.33 -21.07
N LEU A 390 -1.47 9.27 -20.30
CA LEU A 390 -0.70 10.47 -19.91
C LEU A 390 -0.09 11.18 -21.12
N ALA A 391 0.36 10.45 -22.15
CA ALA A 391 0.85 11.03 -23.40
C ALA A 391 -0.26 11.64 -24.29
N GLY A 392 -1.53 11.29 -24.03
CA GLY A 392 -2.67 11.72 -24.84
C GLY A 392 -2.96 10.83 -26.06
N ASP A 393 -2.47 9.58 -26.05
CA ASP A 393 -2.59 8.60 -27.14
C ASP A 393 -3.86 7.73 -27.09
#